data_AF-A0A653CT29-F1
#
_entry.id   AF-A0A653CT29-F1
#
_cell.length_a   1.000
_cell.length_b   1.000
_cell.length_c   1.000
_cell.angle_alpha   90.00
_cell.angle_beta   90.00
_cell.angle_gamma   90.00
#
_symmetry.space_group_name_H-M   'P 1'
#
loop_
_entity.id
_entity.type
_entity.pdbx_description
1 polymer ?
#
loop_
_entity_poly.entity_id
_entity_poly.type
_entity_poly.pdbx_seq_one_letter_code
_entity_poly.pdbx_strand_id
1 'polypeptide(L)'
;MEGSEAGPSNVKVLTRRELFGIMQYQNLPNMGEKLDFLENNLPGYDDYNEAEIKEIRHNFSYYMSELKRRWNAAHSIEEKFIKKK
;
A
#
# COMPACT_ATOMS: atom_id res chain seq x y z
N MET A 1 28.96 6.44 -10.67
CA MET A 1 27.87 7.01 -11.48
C MET A 1 27.34 5.90 -12.35
N GLU A 2 26.30 5.22 -11.88
CA GLU A 2 25.56 4.23 -12.66
C GLU A 2 24.24 4.87 -13.09
N GLY A 3 24.01 4.86 -14.40
CA GLY A 3 22.95 5.58 -15.08
C GLY A 3 21.57 5.07 -14.68
N SER A 4 20.74 5.99 -14.21
CA SER A 4 19.30 5.80 -14.18
C SER A 4 18.79 6.08 -15.59
N GLU A 5 18.55 5.03 -16.37
CA GLU A 5 17.81 5.12 -17.62
C GLU A 5 16.41 5.65 -17.29
N ALA A 6 16.16 6.92 -17.62
CA ALA A 6 14.87 7.55 -17.52
C ALA A 6 13.97 7.00 -18.64
N GLY A 7 13.08 6.06 -18.27
CA GLY A 7 11.97 5.64 -19.13
C GLY A 7 10.96 6.78 -19.33
N PRO A 8 10.11 6.71 -20.38
CA PRO A 8 9.17 7.78 -20.70
C PRO A 8 8.05 7.84 -19.64
N SER A 9 7.67 9.08 -19.32
CA SER A 9 6.66 9.51 -18.34
C SER A 9 7.19 9.67 -16.91
N ASN A 10 6.83 10.80 -16.28
CA ASN A 10 7.11 11.20 -14.89
C ASN A 10 6.45 10.27 -13.84
N VAL A 11 6.31 8.98 -14.13
CA VAL A 11 5.68 7.99 -13.27
C VAL A 11 6.69 7.55 -12.23
N LYS A 12 6.56 8.10 -11.02
CA LYS A 12 7.33 7.63 -9.86
C LYS A 12 6.88 6.23 -9.47
N VAL A 13 7.75 5.24 -9.69
CA VAL A 13 7.50 3.85 -9.27
C VAL A 13 7.85 3.71 -7.80
N LEU A 14 6.86 3.42 -6.96
CA LEU A 14 7.08 3.08 -5.55
C LEU A 14 7.32 1.59 -5.39
N THR A 15 8.45 1.24 -4.78
CA THR A 15 8.78 -0.15 -4.49
C THR A 15 8.01 -0.66 -3.27
N ARG A 16 7.88 -1.99 -3.17
CA ARG A 16 7.28 -2.65 -1.99
C ARG A 16 7.98 -2.27 -0.68
N ARG A 17 9.30 -2.03 -0.72
CA ARG A 17 10.09 -1.65 0.45
C ARG A 17 9.77 -0.24 0.92
N GLU A 18 9.57 0.69 0.00
CA GLU A 18 9.17 2.07 0.32
C GLU A 18 7.75 2.09 0.89
N LEU A 19 6.81 1.38 0.27
CA LEU A 19 5.45 1.23 0.79
C LEU A 19 5.45 0.66 2.21
N PHE A 20 6.24 -0.40 2.44
CA PHE A 20 6.39 -0.97 3.78
C PHE A 20 7.02 0.02 4.76
N GLY A 21 8.04 0.76 4.35
CA GLY A 21 8.64 1.83 5.13
C GLY A 21 7.60 2.85 5.58
N ILE A 22 6.80 3.37 4.64
CA ILE A 22 5.70 4.31 4.94
C ILE A 22 4.75 3.71 5.98
N MET A 23 4.32 2.45 5.82
CA MET A 23 3.45 1.76 6.78
C MET A 23 4.08 1.59 8.17
N GLN A 24 5.41 1.43 8.27
CA GLN A 24 6.11 1.30 9.54
C GLN A 24 6.32 2.64 10.24
N TYR A 25 6.50 3.72 9.49
CA TYR A 25 6.59 5.08 10.05
C TYR A 25 5.26 5.55 10.66
N GLN A 26 4.13 4.95 10.26
CA GLN A 26 2.84 5.23 10.86
C GLN A 26 2.66 4.50 12.20
N ASN A 27 2.33 5.25 13.25
CA ASN A 27 1.94 4.70 14.55
C ASN A 27 0.48 4.17 14.54
N LEU A 28 0.16 3.32 13.57
CA LEU A 28 -1.17 2.74 13.41
C LEU A 28 -1.19 1.32 14.01
N PRO A 29 -2.22 0.98 14.81
CA PRO A 29 -2.20 -0.20 15.65
C PRO A 29 -2.39 -1.52 14.89
N ASN A 30 -2.97 -1.52 13.69
CA ASN A 30 -3.14 -2.74 12.90
C ASN A 30 -2.86 -2.57 11.40
N MET A 31 -2.66 -3.70 10.73
CA MET A 31 -2.35 -3.74 9.29
C MET A 31 -3.49 -3.19 8.42
N GLY A 32 -4.75 -3.38 8.83
CA GLY A 32 -5.90 -2.83 8.12
C GLY A 32 -5.83 -1.31 8.01
N GLU A 33 -5.62 -0.65 9.15
CA GLU A 33 -5.45 0.81 9.20
C GLU A 33 -4.19 1.29 8.47
N LYS A 34 -3.09 0.54 8.53
CA LYS A 34 -1.88 0.85 7.75
C LYS A 34 -2.15 0.78 6.24
N LEU A 35 -2.99 -0.14 5.80
CA LEU A 35 -3.40 -0.25 4.39
C LEU A 35 -4.38 0.87 4.01
N ASP A 36 -5.35 1.18 4.88
CA ASP A 36 -6.24 2.32 4.67
C ASP A 36 -5.47 3.65 4.60
N PHE A 37 -4.43 3.80 5.41
CA PHE A 37 -3.55 4.96 5.37
C PHE A 37 -2.87 5.08 4.01
N LEU A 38 -2.26 4.01 3.51
CA LEU A 38 -1.61 4.03 2.20
C LEU A 38 -2.59 4.44 1.10
N GLU A 39 -3.77 3.82 1.05
CA GLU A 39 -4.79 4.10 0.04
C GLU A 39 -5.23 5.58 0.02
N ASN A 40 -5.31 6.21 1.20
CA ASN A 40 -5.76 7.60 1.33
C ASN A 40 -4.64 8.63 1.21
N ASN A 41 -3.41 8.30 1.61
CA ASN A 41 -2.31 9.28 1.75
C ASN A 41 -1.22 9.15 0.68
N LEU A 42 -1.11 8.01 -0.02
CA LEU A 42 -0.21 7.88 -1.17
C LEU A 42 -0.41 8.98 -2.23
N PRO A 43 -1.65 9.37 -2.59
CA PRO A 43 -1.87 10.43 -3.56
C PRO A 43 -1.38 11.82 -3.12
N GLY A 44 -1.09 12.03 -1.83
CA GLY A 44 -0.54 13.28 -1.30
C GLY A 44 0.95 13.18 -0.93
N TYR A 45 1.63 12.09 -1.29
CA TYR A 45 3.04 11.89 -0.96
C TYR A 45 4.00 12.62 -1.91
N ASP A 46 3.52 13.04 -3.07
CA ASP A 46 4.27 13.78 -4.08
C ASP A 46 3.34 14.78 -4.78
N ASP A 47 3.91 15.66 -5.61
CA ASP A 47 3.16 16.66 -6.40
C ASP A 47 2.49 16.03 -7.63
N TYR A 48 1.61 15.05 -7.38
CA TYR A 48 0.81 14.39 -8.42
C TYR A 48 -0.32 15.29 -8.91
N ASN A 49 -0.58 15.26 -10.22
CA ASN A 49 -1.77 15.91 -10.78
C ASN A 49 -3.04 15.05 -10.57
N GLU A 50 -4.22 15.63 -10.80
CA GLU A 50 -5.50 14.96 -10.53
C GLU A 50 -5.69 13.67 -11.35
N ALA A 51 -5.19 13.62 -12.58
CA ALA A 51 -5.27 12.42 -13.42
C ALA A 51 -4.37 11.30 -12.87
N GLU A 52 -3.15 11.64 -12.44
CA GLU A 52 -2.21 10.72 -11.80
C GLU A 52 -2.78 10.19 -10.47
N ILE A 53 -3.35 11.07 -9.64
CA ILE A 53 -4.03 10.68 -8.39
C ILE A 53 -5.16 9.68 -8.66
N LYS A 54 -5.96 9.93 -9.71
CA LYS A 54 -7.08 9.05 -10.08
C LYS A 54 -6.58 7.68 -10.55
N GLU A 55 -5.50 7.65 -11.33
CA GLU A 55 -4.87 6.42 -11.80
C GLU A 55 -4.24 5.63 -10.65
N ILE A 56 -3.51 6.31 -9.75
CA ILE A 56 -2.94 5.73 -8.53
C ILE A 56 -4.06 5.09 -7.70
N ARG A 57 -5.15 5.82 -7.42
CA ARG A 57 -6.29 5.29 -6.66
C ARG A 57 -6.90 4.06 -7.34
N HIS A 58 -7.10 4.11 -8.65
CA HIS A 58 -7.65 3.00 -9.40
C HIS A 58 -6.76 1.74 -9.29
N ASN A 59 -5.47 1.89 -9.57
CA ASN A 59 -4.50 0.79 -9.56
C ASN A 59 -4.27 0.23 -8.15
N PHE A 60 -4.24 1.10 -7.13
CA PHE A 60 -4.08 0.68 -5.74
C PHE A 60 -5.33 0.02 -5.17
N SER A 61 -6.54 0.49 -5.51
CA SER A 61 -7.78 -0.03 -4.91
C SER A 61 -7.92 -1.55 -5.02
N TYR A 62 -7.61 -2.11 -6.19
CA TYR A 62 -7.69 -3.55 -6.44
C TYR A 62 -6.64 -4.32 -5.62
N TYR A 63 -5.38 -3.87 -5.70
CA TYR A 63 -4.28 -4.48 -4.99
C TYR A 63 -4.49 -4.45 -3.46
N MET A 64 -4.93 -3.31 -2.94
CA MET A 64 -5.18 -3.11 -1.51
C MET A 64 -6.37 -3.94 -1.02
N SER A 65 -7.45 -4.01 -1.80
CA SER A 65 -8.60 -4.87 -1.48
C SER A 65 -8.18 -6.35 -1.41
N GLU A 66 -7.37 -6.81 -2.36
CA GLU A 66 -6.87 -8.17 -2.34
C GLU A 66 -5.96 -8.43 -1.13
N LEU A 67 -5.08 -7.50 -0.81
CA LEU A 67 -4.15 -7.61 0.30
C LEU A 67 -4.87 -7.60 1.65
N LYS A 68 -5.86 -6.71 1.84
CA LYS A 68 -6.78 -6.71 3.00
C LYS A 68 -7.51 -8.04 3.13
N ARG A 69 -8.05 -8.58 2.02
CA ARG A 69 -8.75 -9.87 2.02
C ARG A 69 -7.84 -11.02 2.47
N ARG A 70 -6.62 -11.09 1.91
CA ARG A 70 -5.64 -12.13 2.25
C ARG A 70 -5.19 -12.01 3.71
N TRP A 71 -4.93 -10.79 4.18
CA TRP A 71 -4.58 -10.52 5.57
C TRP A 71 -5.67 -10.97 6.54
N ASN A 72 -6.91 -10.54 6.31
CA ASN A 72 -8.05 -10.90 7.16
C ASN A 72 -8.30 -12.42 7.16
N ALA A 73 -8.13 -13.09 6.01
CA ALA A 73 -8.25 -14.55 5.93
C ALA A 73 -7.18 -15.25 6.77
N ALA A 74 -5.92 -14.82 6.68
CA ALA A 74 -4.82 -15.39 7.46
C ALA A 74 -5.03 -15.20 8.98
N HIS A 75 -5.44 -14.00 9.38
CA HIS A 75 -5.66 -13.70 10.80
C HIS A 75 -6.93 -14.37 11.35
N SER A 76 -7.98 -14.51 10.54
CA SER A 76 -9.16 -15.31 10.92
C SER A 76 -8.82 -16.79 11.13
N ILE A 77 -7.89 -17.34 10.35
CA ILE A 77 -7.39 -18.71 10.55
C ILE A 77 -6.61 -18.80 11.86
N GLU A 78 -5.75 -17.83 12.16
CA GLU A 78 -5.00 -17.75 13.42
C GLU A 78 -5.94 -17.65 14.64
N GLU A 79 -6.92 -16.75 14.61
CA GLU A 79 -7.93 -16.63 15.69
C GLU A 79 -8.72 -17.92 15.88
N LYS A 80 -9.12 -18.58 14.79
CA LYS A 80 -9.82 -19.88 14.85
C LYS A 80 -8.94 -21.00 15.38
N PHE A 81 -7.63 -20.94 15.12
CA PHE A 81 -6.67 -21.90 15.64
C PHE A 81 -6.41 -21.68 17.14
N ILE A 82 -6.27 -20.43 17.58
CA ILE A 82 -6.04 -20.07 18.99
C ILE A 82 -7.31 -20.34 19.84
N LYS A 83 -8.52 -20.06 19.32
CA LYS A 83 -9.79 -20.34 20.01
C LYS A 83 -10.13 -21.83 20.14
N LYS A 84 -9.38 -22.73 19.49
CA LYS A 84 -9.56 -24.18 19.59
C LYS A 84 -8.71 -24.85 20.68
N LYS A 85 -8.11 -24.08 21.59
CA LYS A 85 -7.58 -24.58 22.87
C LYS A 85 -8.58 -24.35 23.99
#